data_AF-A0A354ZDE9-F1
#
_entry.id   AF-A0A354ZDE9-F1
#
_cell.length_a   1.000
_cell.length_b   1.000
_cell.length_c   1.000
_cell.angle_alpha   90.00
_cell.angle_beta   90.00
_cell.angle_gamma   90.00
#
_symmetry.space_group_name_H-M   'P 1'
#
loop_
_entity.id
_entity.type
_entity.pdbx_description
1 polymer ?
#
loop_
_entity_poly.entity_id
_entity_poly.type
_entity_poly.pdbx_seq_one_letter_code
_entity_poly.pdbx_strand_id
1 'polypeptide(L)'
;SEHFPNVVNLKFTATMEEELDGIEEQRSDWVQITDKFYKPFSEKLREADALAERVVIADEPTDEDCPQCKMAKLVIKTGRFGKFIACPRYPECTYRRSIVRKVDATCPECGGDMVQRRSKKGRVFYGCARYPECEFVSWNPPSGVACPKCASFTTSRQLRAGVKYKCANPKCGHEWTAEHEDRGARRSEASKVAK
;
A
#
# COMPACT_ATOMS: atom_id res chain seq x y z
N SER A 1 14.87 -14.97 0.79
CA SER A 1 15.56 -15.72 -0.27
C SER A 1 16.65 -16.63 0.26
N GLU A 2 16.83 -16.74 1.59
CA GLU A 2 17.98 -17.41 2.20
C GLU A 2 18.03 -18.94 1.97
N HIS A 3 16.89 -19.58 1.78
CA HIS A 3 16.83 -21.04 1.54
C HIS A 3 17.11 -21.45 0.08
N PHE A 4 17.10 -20.52 -0.89
CA PHE A 4 17.28 -20.84 -2.32
C PHE A 4 18.19 -19.83 -3.07
N PRO A 5 19.46 -19.66 -2.65
CA PRO A 5 20.36 -18.69 -3.28
C PRO A 5 20.70 -19.02 -4.74
N ASN A 6 20.66 -20.31 -5.10
CA ASN A 6 21.05 -20.77 -6.44
C ASN A 6 19.93 -20.69 -7.48
N VAL A 7 18.68 -20.41 -7.07
CA VAL A 7 17.50 -20.39 -7.96
C VAL A 7 16.98 -18.97 -8.17
N VAL A 8 17.23 -18.05 -7.23
CA VAL A 8 16.71 -16.67 -7.27
C VAL A 8 17.80 -15.66 -7.65
N ASN A 9 18.86 -16.11 -8.32
CA ASN A 9 19.97 -15.24 -8.74
C ASN A 9 19.97 -15.00 -10.26
N LEU A 10 20.58 -13.89 -10.66
CA LEU A 10 20.69 -13.47 -12.06
C LEU A 10 21.40 -14.49 -12.96
N LYS A 11 22.39 -15.22 -12.44
CA LYS A 11 23.13 -16.23 -13.22
C LYS A 11 22.26 -17.43 -13.55
N PHE A 12 21.41 -17.86 -12.62
CA PHE A 12 20.43 -18.93 -12.84
C PHE A 12 19.45 -18.55 -13.94
N THR A 13 18.91 -17.32 -13.90
CA THR A 13 18.04 -16.84 -14.96
C THR A 13 18.75 -16.84 -16.31
N ALA A 14 19.99 -16.36 -16.38
CA ALA A 14 20.77 -16.38 -17.63
C ALA A 14 21.01 -17.79 -18.20
N THR A 15 21.43 -18.74 -17.35
CA THR A 15 21.65 -20.13 -17.77
C THR A 15 20.36 -20.82 -18.19
N MET A 16 19.24 -20.54 -17.52
CA MET A 16 17.95 -21.13 -17.88
C MET A 16 17.43 -20.63 -19.23
N GLU A 17 17.58 -19.34 -19.54
CA GLU A 17 17.23 -18.82 -20.87
C GLU A 17 18.11 -19.48 -21.97
N GLU A 18 19.42 -19.63 -21.75
CA GLU A 18 20.32 -20.33 -22.70
C GLU A 18 19.91 -21.80 -22.93
N GLU A 19 19.47 -22.50 -21.88
CA GLU A 19 18.97 -23.88 -21.98
C GLU A 19 17.63 -23.95 -22.75
N LEU A 20 16.75 -22.95 -22.58
CA LEU A 20 15.48 -22.84 -23.29
C LEU A 20 15.68 -22.52 -24.77
N ASP A 21 16.62 -21.63 -25.11
CA ASP A 21 17.03 -21.36 -26.49
C ASP A 21 17.58 -22.65 -27.16
N GLY A 22 18.35 -23.44 -26.41
CA GLY A 22 18.85 -24.73 -26.88
C GLY A 22 17.76 -25.77 -27.18
N ILE A 23 16.59 -25.68 -26.54
CA ILE A 23 15.42 -26.52 -26.87
C ILE A 23 14.76 -26.02 -28.16
N GLU A 24 14.61 -24.70 -28.32
CA GLU A 24 14.05 -24.09 -29.53
C GLU A 24 14.83 -24.52 -30.78
N GLU A 25 16.15 -24.59 -30.67
CA GLU A 25 17.06 -24.98 -31.74
C GLU A 25 17.21 -26.51 -31.91
N GLN A 26 16.38 -27.31 -31.22
CA GLN A 26 16.41 -28.78 -31.21
C GLN A 26 17.76 -29.38 -30.77
N ARG A 27 18.58 -28.62 -30.04
CA ARG A 27 19.89 -29.09 -29.55
C ARG A 27 19.80 -29.82 -28.22
N SER A 28 18.68 -29.71 -27.51
CA SER A 28 18.47 -30.30 -26.20
C SER A 28 17.05 -30.83 -26.02
N ASP A 29 16.91 -31.90 -25.23
CA ASP A 29 15.62 -32.46 -24.84
C ASP A 29 15.08 -31.73 -23.60
N TRP A 30 13.87 -31.18 -23.71
CA TRP A 30 13.19 -30.44 -22.65
C TRP A 30 12.96 -31.30 -21.39
N VAL A 31 12.74 -32.61 -21.55
CA VAL A 31 12.55 -33.53 -20.41
C VAL A 31 13.83 -33.57 -19.59
N GLN A 32 14.99 -33.68 -20.24
CA GLN A 32 16.28 -33.77 -19.56
C GLN A 32 16.62 -32.48 -18.81
N ILE A 33 16.34 -31.31 -19.42
CA ILE A 33 16.58 -30.01 -18.77
C ILE A 33 15.68 -29.86 -17.54
N THR A 34 14.40 -30.18 -17.68
CA THR A 34 13.43 -30.11 -16.58
C THR A 34 13.81 -31.05 -15.43
N ASP A 35 14.24 -32.28 -15.75
CA ASP A 35 14.66 -33.27 -14.74
C ASP A 35 15.95 -32.85 -14.01
N LYS A 36 16.92 -32.29 -14.74
CA LYS A 36 18.18 -31.77 -14.18
C LYS A 36 17.93 -30.66 -13.17
N PHE A 37 16.94 -29.81 -13.41
CA PHE A 37 16.55 -28.75 -12.47
C PHE A 37 15.70 -29.29 -11.31
N TYR A 38 14.65 -30.06 -11.62
CA TYR A 38 13.61 -30.38 -10.64
C TYR A 38 14.08 -31.35 -9.55
N LYS A 39 14.91 -32.35 -9.89
CA LYS A 39 15.44 -33.33 -8.91
C LYS A 39 16.16 -32.65 -7.74
N PRO A 40 17.24 -31.87 -7.95
CA PRO A 40 17.94 -31.20 -6.86
C PRO A 40 17.10 -30.10 -6.19
N PHE A 41 16.18 -29.46 -6.93
CA PHE A 41 15.27 -28.48 -6.34
C PHE A 41 14.28 -29.11 -5.37
N SER A 42 13.71 -30.27 -5.71
CA SER A 42 12.71 -30.97 -4.87
C SER A 42 13.29 -31.44 -3.54
N GLU A 43 14.55 -31.89 -3.53
CA GLU A 43 15.27 -32.27 -2.31
C GLU A 43 15.50 -31.06 -1.41
N LYS A 44 16.03 -29.97 -1.97
CA LYS A 44 16.19 -28.70 -1.24
C LYS A 44 14.87 -28.13 -0.73
N LEU A 45 13.78 -28.32 -1.48
CA LEU A 45 12.45 -27.89 -1.04
C LEU A 45 12.00 -28.68 0.19
N ARG A 46 12.23 -29.99 0.24
CA ARG A 46 11.91 -30.82 1.41
C ARG A 46 12.76 -30.44 2.62
N GLU A 47 14.05 -30.20 2.41
CA GLU A 47 14.95 -29.71 3.47
C GLU A 47 14.50 -28.35 3.99
N ALA A 48 14.19 -27.42 3.08
CA ALA A 48 13.72 -26.09 3.44
C ALA A 48 12.36 -26.14 4.16
N ASP A 49 11.43 -27.00 3.76
CA ASP A 49 10.13 -27.17 4.44
C ASP A 49 10.30 -27.78 5.84
N ALA A 50 11.25 -28.69 6.02
CA ALA A 50 11.58 -29.29 7.32
C ALA A 50 12.30 -28.32 8.27
N LEU A 51 13.18 -27.46 7.74
CA LEU A 51 13.88 -26.43 8.52
C LEU A 51 13.08 -25.15 8.70
N ALA A 52 12.11 -24.88 7.84
CA ALA A 52 11.24 -23.73 7.96
C ALA A 52 10.34 -23.92 9.17
N GLU A 53 10.80 -23.44 10.33
CA GLU A 53 9.86 -22.90 11.30
C GLU A 53 8.93 -21.97 10.53
N ARG A 54 7.63 -22.32 10.49
CA ARG A 54 6.63 -21.42 9.96
C ARG A 54 6.82 -20.13 10.72
N VAL A 55 7.38 -19.12 10.06
CA VAL A 55 7.46 -17.77 10.62
C VAL A 55 6.02 -17.33 10.80
N VAL A 56 5.48 -17.61 11.99
CA VAL A 56 4.19 -17.09 12.41
C VAL A 56 4.48 -15.62 12.62
N ILE A 57 4.24 -14.83 11.58
CA ILE A 57 4.20 -13.38 11.72
C ILE A 57 3.17 -13.14 12.82
N ALA A 58 3.66 -12.76 14.01
CA ALA A 58 2.81 -12.59 15.18
C ALA A 58 1.73 -11.57 14.83
N ASP A 59 0.47 -11.97 14.93
CA ASP A 59 -0.64 -11.07 14.64
C ASP A 59 -0.66 -9.99 15.74
N GLU A 60 -0.70 -8.70 15.35
CA GLU A 60 -0.82 -7.62 16.33
C GLU A 60 -2.27 -7.63 16.87
N PRO A 61 -2.51 -7.86 18.17
CA PRO A 61 -3.87 -7.88 18.71
C PRO A 61 -4.46 -6.47 18.72
N THR A 62 -5.77 -6.36 18.50
CA THR A 62 -6.53 -5.11 18.68
C THR A 62 -7.44 -5.23 19.90
N ASP A 63 -7.89 -4.10 20.45
CA ASP A 63 -8.83 -4.09 21.57
C ASP A 63 -10.31 -4.17 21.17
N GLU A 64 -10.59 -4.38 19.87
CA GLU A 64 -11.94 -4.48 19.36
C GLU A 64 -12.44 -5.93 19.33
N ASP A 65 -13.62 -6.18 19.88
CA ASP A 65 -14.28 -7.48 19.77
C ASP A 65 -14.81 -7.72 18.36
N CYS A 66 -14.74 -8.98 17.91
CA CYS A 66 -15.29 -9.36 16.61
C CYS A 66 -16.82 -9.18 16.58
N PRO A 67 -17.39 -8.39 15.65
CA PRO A 67 -18.83 -8.15 15.61
C PRO A 67 -19.64 -9.39 15.20
N GLN A 68 -19.00 -10.36 14.55
CA GLN A 68 -19.67 -11.57 14.04
C GLN A 68 -19.70 -12.70 15.07
N CYS A 69 -18.60 -12.96 15.78
CA CYS A 69 -18.55 -14.04 16.78
C CYS A 69 -18.57 -13.56 18.22
N LYS A 70 -18.18 -12.31 18.53
CA LYS A 70 -18.07 -11.72 19.88
C LYS A 70 -17.26 -12.53 20.92
N MET A 71 -16.59 -13.59 20.48
CA MET A 71 -15.85 -14.52 21.35
C MET A 71 -14.35 -14.25 21.35
N ALA A 72 -13.85 -13.43 20.42
CA ALA A 72 -12.44 -13.13 20.29
C ALA A 72 -12.22 -11.67 19.89
N LYS A 73 -11.13 -11.09 20.39
CA LYS A 73 -10.59 -9.82 19.92
C LYS A 73 -10.06 -9.95 18.49
N LEU A 74 -10.26 -8.91 17.70
CA LEU A 74 -9.77 -8.84 16.33
C LEU A 74 -8.25 -8.69 16.32
N VAL A 75 -7.61 -9.18 15.26
CA VAL A 75 -6.15 -9.11 15.09
C VAL A 75 -5.78 -8.49 13.74
N ILE A 76 -4.65 -7.80 13.68
CA ILE A 76 -4.10 -7.24 12.44
C ILE A 76 -3.21 -8.28 11.78
N LYS A 77 -3.63 -8.72 10.59
CA LYS A 77 -2.90 -9.65 9.72
C LYS A 77 -2.30 -8.90 8.54
N THR A 78 -1.19 -9.40 8.00
CA THR A 78 -0.58 -8.86 6.78
C THR A 78 -0.87 -9.82 5.62
N GLY A 79 -1.45 -9.30 4.52
CA GLY A 79 -1.67 -10.07 3.30
C GLY A 79 -1.10 -9.36 2.06
N ARG A 80 -1.36 -9.93 0.87
CA ARG A 80 -0.91 -9.36 -0.42
C ARG A 80 -1.29 -7.89 -0.62
N PHE A 81 -2.43 -7.47 -0.08
CA PHE A 81 -2.96 -6.11 -0.24
C PHE A 81 -2.61 -5.17 0.94
N GLY A 82 -1.74 -5.60 1.84
CA GLY A 82 -1.33 -4.86 3.04
C GLY A 82 -1.93 -5.41 4.34
N LYS A 83 -1.82 -4.62 5.41
CA LYS A 83 -2.39 -4.94 6.72
C LYS A 83 -3.93 -4.86 6.70
N PHE A 84 -4.62 -5.83 7.30
CA PHE A 84 -6.06 -5.89 7.45
C PHE A 84 -6.43 -6.46 8.81
N ILE A 85 -7.67 -6.20 9.26
CA ILE A 85 -8.17 -6.71 10.54
C ILE A 85 -9.03 -7.95 10.27
N ALA A 86 -8.79 -9.03 11.02
CA ALA A 86 -9.51 -10.28 10.88
C ALA A 86 -9.77 -10.94 12.23
N CYS A 87 -10.75 -11.83 12.27
CA CYS A 87 -10.95 -12.69 13.43
C CYS A 87 -9.84 -13.76 13.49
N PRO A 88 -9.23 -14.02 14.66
CA PRO A 88 -8.22 -15.07 14.81
C PRO A 88 -8.82 -16.48 14.67
N ARG A 89 -10.15 -16.65 14.81
CA ARG A 89 -10.85 -17.94 14.74
C ARG A 89 -11.16 -18.43 13.32
N TYR A 90 -10.39 -18.03 12.31
CA TYR A 90 -10.53 -18.63 10.98
C TYR A 90 -10.15 -20.12 11.05
N PRO A 91 -10.91 -21.07 10.47
CA PRO A 91 -12.01 -20.91 9.51
C PRO A 91 -13.44 -20.77 10.10
N GLU A 92 -13.63 -20.87 11.42
CA GLU A 92 -14.96 -20.78 12.04
C GLU A 92 -15.58 -19.39 11.98
N CYS A 93 -14.76 -18.34 11.98
CA CYS A 93 -15.20 -16.98 11.72
C CYS A 93 -14.45 -16.36 10.54
N THR A 94 -15.19 -15.98 9.50
CA THR A 94 -14.66 -15.41 8.25
C THR A 94 -14.63 -13.88 8.23
N TYR A 95 -14.87 -13.24 9.38
CA TYR A 95 -14.89 -11.78 9.48
C TYR A 95 -13.53 -11.17 9.16
N ARG A 96 -13.53 -10.23 8.21
CA ARG A 96 -12.37 -9.41 7.84
C ARG A 96 -12.80 -8.02 7.42
N ARG A 97 -12.00 -7.00 7.75
CA ARG A 97 -12.15 -5.63 7.26
C ARG A 97 -10.81 -4.99 6.97
N SER A 98 -10.78 -4.02 6.06
CA SER A 98 -9.57 -3.24 5.82
C SER A 98 -9.26 -2.31 7.00
N ILE A 99 -7.97 -2.06 7.24
CA ILE A 99 -7.55 -0.97 8.13
C ILE A 99 -7.75 0.32 7.36
N VAL A 100 -8.71 1.09 7.82
CA VAL A 100 -9.05 2.36 7.20
C VAL A 100 -8.29 3.45 7.94
N ARG A 101 -7.39 4.15 7.24
CA ARG A 101 -6.71 5.31 7.82
C ARG A 101 -7.69 6.48 7.85
N LYS A 102 -8.07 6.91 9.05
CA LYS A 102 -8.76 8.19 9.25
C LYS A 102 -7.84 9.30 8.78
N VAL A 103 -8.42 10.30 8.14
CA VAL A 103 -7.71 11.48 7.66
C VAL A 103 -8.28 12.69 8.39
N ASP A 104 -7.44 13.68 8.69
CA ASP A 104 -7.80 14.92 9.38
C ASP A 104 -8.61 15.85 8.46
N ALA A 105 -9.77 15.36 8.01
CA ALA A 105 -10.70 16.06 7.14
C ALA A 105 -12.12 15.63 7.48
N THR A 106 -13.03 16.59 7.53
CA THR A 106 -14.46 16.38 7.74
C THR A 106 -15.20 16.37 6.41
N CYS A 107 -16.17 15.48 6.27
CA CYS A 107 -16.98 15.37 5.06
C CYS A 107 -17.85 16.63 4.89
N PRO A 108 -17.86 17.27 3.71
CA PRO A 108 -18.61 18.51 3.48
C PRO A 108 -20.13 18.31 3.40
N GLU A 109 -20.61 17.09 3.16
CA GLU A 109 -22.04 16.80 3.04
C GLU A 109 -22.68 16.48 4.38
N CYS A 110 -21.97 15.76 5.25
CA CYS A 110 -22.54 15.22 6.47
C CYS A 110 -21.76 15.61 7.74
N GLY A 111 -20.54 16.15 7.63
CA GLY A 111 -19.67 16.48 8.76
C GLY A 111 -18.98 15.27 9.42
N GLY A 112 -19.07 14.08 8.83
CA GLY A 112 -18.46 12.87 9.38
C GLY A 112 -16.98 12.74 9.03
N ASP A 113 -16.27 11.83 9.70
CA ASP A 113 -14.85 11.55 9.45
C ASP A 113 -14.59 11.14 7.98
N MET A 114 -13.49 11.61 7.41
CA MET A 114 -12.99 11.15 6.12
C MET A 114 -11.99 10.01 6.29
N VAL A 115 -12.03 9.10 5.33
CA VAL A 115 -11.22 7.89 5.34
C VAL A 115 -10.49 7.67 4.03
N GLN A 116 -9.23 7.27 4.12
CA GLN A 116 -8.43 6.88 2.96
C GLN A 116 -8.73 5.43 2.58
N ARG A 117 -9.11 5.22 1.31
CA ARG A 117 -9.40 3.91 0.70
C ARG A 117 -8.60 3.72 -0.59
N ARG A 118 -8.51 2.47 -1.06
CA ARG A 118 -7.87 2.11 -2.34
C ARG A 118 -8.89 1.49 -3.28
N SER A 119 -8.88 1.93 -4.53
CA SER A 119 -9.71 1.36 -5.60
C SER A 119 -9.18 -0.01 -6.05
N LYS A 120 -10.00 -0.76 -6.83
CA LYS A 120 -9.59 -2.04 -7.44
C LYS A 120 -8.32 -1.90 -8.30
N LYS A 121 -8.12 -0.73 -8.93
CA LYS A 121 -6.94 -0.40 -9.74
C LYS A 121 -5.75 0.14 -8.92
N GLY A 122 -5.85 0.15 -7.59
CA GLY A 122 -4.78 0.60 -6.69
C GLY A 122 -4.71 2.13 -6.45
N ARG A 123 -5.47 2.94 -7.20
CA ARG A 123 -5.54 4.39 -6.97
C ARG A 123 -6.18 4.70 -5.62
N VAL A 124 -5.54 5.55 -4.83
CA VAL A 124 -6.01 6.03 -3.53
C VAL A 124 -7.13 7.05 -3.71
N PHE A 125 -8.15 6.97 -2.87
CA PHE A 125 -9.23 7.95 -2.80
C PHE A 125 -9.65 8.18 -1.34
N TYR A 126 -10.34 9.27 -1.10
CA TYR A 126 -10.80 9.72 0.21
C TYR A 126 -12.32 9.72 0.20
N GLY A 127 -12.94 8.86 1.00
CA GLY A 127 -14.40 8.76 1.09
C GLY A 127 -14.89 9.10 2.49
N CYS A 128 -16.20 9.34 2.64
CA CYS A 128 -16.81 9.47 3.96
C CYS A 128 -16.81 8.13 4.73
N ALA A 129 -16.60 8.16 6.05
CA ALA A 129 -16.68 7.00 6.92
C ALA A 129 -18.10 6.39 6.99
N ARG A 130 -19.15 7.22 6.81
CA ARG A 130 -20.57 6.82 6.89
C ARG A 130 -21.14 6.20 5.61
N TYR A 131 -20.30 5.74 4.69
CA TYR A 131 -20.79 4.97 3.53
C TYR A 131 -21.55 3.72 4.01
N PRO A 132 -22.80 3.44 3.56
CA PRO A 132 -23.47 3.97 2.35
C PRO A 132 -24.33 5.23 2.52
N GLU A 133 -24.52 5.76 3.73
CA GLU A 133 -25.40 6.92 3.99
C GLU A 133 -24.88 8.23 3.37
N CYS A 134 -23.56 8.35 3.18
CA CYS A 134 -22.93 9.45 2.47
C CYS A 134 -21.94 8.91 1.42
N GLU A 135 -22.20 9.21 0.15
CA GLU A 135 -21.43 8.74 -1.01
C GLU A 135 -20.32 9.71 -1.44
N PHE A 136 -20.04 10.74 -0.64
CA PHE A 136 -19.00 11.71 -0.97
C PHE A 136 -17.62 11.06 -1.12
N VAL A 137 -16.97 11.31 -2.27
CA VAL A 137 -15.63 10.82 -2.62
C VAL A 137 -14.78 11.93 -3.24
N SER A 138 -13.52 12.03 -2.80
CA SER A 138 -12.48 12.87 -3.39
C SER A 138 -11.28 12.03 -3.81
N TRP A 139 -10.75 12.29 -5.01
CA TRP A 139 -9.53 11.67 -5.50
C TRP A 139 -8.24 12.37 -5.06
N ASN A 140 -8.37 13.62 -4.61
CA ASN A 140 -7.24 14.42 -4.20
C ASN A 140 -7.09 14.39 -2.68
N PRO A 141 -5.85 14.36 -2.17
CA PRO A 141 -5.61 14.42 -0.74
C PRO A 141 -6.14 15.72 -0.13
N PRO A 142 -6.66 15.66 1.11
CA PRO A 142 -6.97 16.86 1.85
C PRO A 142 -5.67 17.61 2.17
N SER A 143 -5.72 18.93 2.06
CA SER A 143 -4.59 19.83 2.25
C SER A 143 -4.28 20.16 3.71
N GLY A 144 -5.16 19.75 4.64
CA GLY A 144 -5.13 20.16 6.05
C GLY A 144 -5.70 21.57 6.32
N VAL A 145 -6.03 22.34 5.27
CA VAL A 145 -6.58 23.69 5.41
C VAL A 145 -8.09 23.67 5.13
N ALA A 146 -8.88 24.18 6.08
CA ALA A 146 -10.31 24.36 5.91
C ALA A 146 -10.62 25.54 4.97
N CYS A 147 -11.70 25.44 4.20
CA CYS A 147 -12.12 26.50 3.29
C CYS A 147 -12.57 27.74 4.09
N PRO A 148 -12.05 28.95 3.80
CA PRO A 148 -12.42 30.16 4.52
C PRO A 148 -13.91 30.53 4.35
N LYS A 149 -14.58 30.04 3.29
CA LYS A 149 -16.00 30.35 3.02
C LYS A 149 -16.99 29.36 3.60
N CYS A 150 -16.64 28.08 3.71
CA CYS A 150 -17.59 27.03 4.07
C CYS A 150 -17.05 26.01 5.08
N ALA A 151 -15.85 26.25 5.63
CA ALA A 151 -15.15 25.38 6.57
C ALA A 151 -14.95 23.92 6.12
N SER A 152 -15.28 23.59 4.86
CA SER A 152 -15.11 22.26 4.28
C SER A 152 -13.64 21.96 3.99
N PHE A 153 -13.25 20.69 3.96
CA PHE A 153 -11.87 20.32 3.60
C PHE A 153 -11.53 20.77 2.17
N THR A 154 -10.27 21.12 1.96
CA THR A 154 -9.77 21.53 0.64
C THR A 154 -8.72 20.57 0.13
N THR A 155 -8.52 20.58 -1.17
CA THR A 155 -7.52 19.78 -1.87
C THR A 155 -6.47 20.71 -2.43
N SER A 156 -5.20 20.34 -2.32
CA SER A 156 -4.08 21.17 -2.78
C SER A 156 -3.41 20.53 -3.99
N ARG A 157 -3.04 21.36 -4.96
CA ARG A 157 -2.16 20.99 -6.08
C ARG A 157 -0.94 21.89 -6.04
N GLN A 158 0.25 21.30 -6.10
CA GLN A 158 1.50 22.05 -6.24
C GLN A 158 1.65 22.57 -7.68
N LEU A 159 1.93 23.87 -7.82
CA LEU A 159 2.29 24.54 -9.06
C LEU A 159 3.66 25.20 -8.90
N ARG A 160 4.29 25.61 -10.02
CA ARG A 160 5.58 26.31 -10.00
C ARG A 160 5.52 27.65 -9.24
N ALA A 161 4.37 28.33 -9.24
CA ALA A 161 4.17 29.63 -8.61
C ALA A 161 3.63 29.55 -7.16
N GLY A 162 3.42 28.35 -6.60
CA GLY A 162 2.79 28.19 -5.29
C GLY A 162 1.88 26.97 -5.18
N VAL A 163 1.12 26.90 -4.09
CA VAL A 163 0.14 25.83 -3.84
C VAL A 163 -1.26 26.36 -4.16
N LYS A 164 -1.93 25.74 -5.13
CA LYS A 164 -3.34 26.02 -5.44
C LYS A 164 -4.24 25.15 -4.58
N TYR A 165 -5.07 25.78 -3.75
CA TYR A 165 -6.12 25.14 -2.97
C TYR A 165 -7.44 25.21 -3.73
N LYS A 166 -8.18 24.10 -3.69
CA LYS A 166 -9.53 23.97 -4.24
C LYS A 166 -10.44 23.37 -3.19
N CYS A 167 -11.55 24.04 -2.90
CA CYS A 167 -12.58 23.51 -2.02
C CYS A 167 -13.18 22.23 -2.60
N ALA A 168 -13.32 21.19 -1.78
CA ALA A 168 -13.89 19.92 -2.19
C ALA A 168 -15.44 19.91 -2.15
N ASN A 169 -16.06 20.94 -1.57
CA ASN A 169 -17.52 21.05 -1.49
C ASN A 169 -18.09 21.50 -2.85
N PRO A 170 -18.99 20.71 -3.48
CA PRO A 170 -19.63 21.06 -4.75
C PRO A 170 -20.37 22.41 -4.73
N LYS A 171 -20.90 22.81 -3.57
CA LYS A 171 -21.68 24.06 -3.42
C LYS A 171 -20.80 25.32 -3.31
N CYS A 172 -19.54 25.19 -2.93
CA CYS A 172 -18.67 26.35 -2.69
C CYS A 172 -17.77 26.64 -3.89
N GLY A 173 -17.11 25.62 -4.45
CA GLY A 173 -16.25 25.77 -5.64
C GLY A 173 -15.07 26.76 -5.49
N HIS A 174 -14.78 27.26 -4.29
CA HIS A 174 -13.77 28.30 -4.09
C HIS A 174 -12.36 27.76 -4.32
N GLU A 175 -11.56 28.51 -5.08
CA GLU A 175 -10.16 28.22 -5.37
C GLU A 175 -9.30 29.44 -5.01
N TRP A 176 -8.13 29.21 -4.41
CA TRP A 176 -7.15 30.25 -4.14
C TRP A 176 -5.73 29.68 -4.20
N THR A 177 -4.74 30.54 -4.35
CA THR A 177 -3.32 30.18 -4.40
C THR A 177 -2.62 30.78 -3.19
N ALA A 178 -1.86 29.97 -2.46
CA ALA A 178 -0.85 30.49 -1.55
C ALA A 178 0.49 30.47 -2.27
N GLU A 179 1.14 31.62 -2.33
CA GLU A 179 2.51 31.72 -2.84
C GLU A 179 3.47 31.01 -1.88
N HIS A 180 4.57 30.49 -2.42
CA HIS A 180 5.66 30.04 -1.55
C HIS A 180 6.28 31.29 -0.92
N GLU A 181 6.11 31.47 0.39
CA GLU A 181 7.05 32.29 1.16
C GLU A 181 8.41 31.60 1.01
N ASP A 182 9.20 32.11 0.08
CA ASP A 182 10.47 31.54 -0.32
C ASP A 182 11.37 31.39 0.91
N ARG A 183 12.02 30.22 0.98
CA ARG A 183 13.16 29.99 1.88
C ARG A 183 14.34 30.82 1.41
N GLY A 184 14.25 32.13 1.56
CA GLY A 184 15.38 33.05 1.47
C GLY A 184 16.30 32.90 2.68
N ALA A 185 16.94 31.75 2.88
CA ALA A 185 17.91 31.59 3.98
C ALA A 185 18.91 30.41 3.85
N ARG A 186 19.20 29.86 2.67
CA ARG A 186 20.29 28.84 2.53
C ARG A 186 21.11 28.98 1.25
N ARG A 187 21.47 30.21 0.88
CA ARG A 187 22.40 30.44 -0.24
C ARG A 187 23.49 31.49 0.00
N SER A 188 23.63 32.02 1.21
CA SER A 188 24.64 33.04 1.54
C SER A 188 25.86 32.54 2.32
N GLU A 189 25.89 31.32 2.88
CA GLU A 189 27.04 30.85 3.69
C GLU A 189 28.02 29.90 2.97
N ALA A 190 27.75 29.46 1.75
CA ALA A 190 28.66 28.57 1.01
C ALA A 190 29.78 29.31 0.23
N SER A 191 29.83 30.65 0.27
CA SER A 191 30.79 31.42 -0.54
C SER A 191 31.87 32.17 0.26
N LYS A 192 31.99 31.92 1.57
CA LYS A 192 32.97 32.60 2.44
C LYS A 192 34.07 31.70 3.02
N VAL A 193 34.15 30.43 2.63
CA VAL A 193 35.24 29.49 3.02
C VAL A 193 36.15 29.16 1.83
N ALA A 194 36.39 30.15 0.96
CA ALA A 194 37.35 30.05 -0.13
C ALA A 194 38.01 31.42 -0.35
N LYS A 195 38.69 31.92 0.67
CA LYS A 195 39.78 32.89 0.52
C LYS A 195 40.67 32.88 1.74
#